data_AF-A0A523T6V0-F1
#
_entry.id   AF-A0A523T6V0-F1
#
_cell.length_a   1.000
_cell.length_b   1.000
_cell.length_c   1.000
_cell.angle_alpha   90.00
_cell.angle_beta   90.00
_cell.angle_gamma   90.00
#
_symmetry.space_group_name_H-M   'P 1'
#
loop_
_entity.id
_entity.type
_entity.pdbx_description
1 polymer ?
#
loop_
_entity_poly.entity_id
_entity_poly.type
_entity_poly.pdbx_seq_one_letter_code
_entity_poly.pdbx_strand_id
1 'polypeptide(L)'
;MIEPFVAFLLILIVSSLIYLCSRQLAYKTSASEEKSLMYACGEKVFSKKLSVNVTLYKYLIFFVILDSPALILAFAALALEMINPFSLLIYLTIILVADLLLLGGY
;
A
#
# COMPACT_ATOMS: atom_id res chain seq x y z
N MET A 1 -17.64 -10.21 -11.98
CA MET A 1 -17.72 -9.05 -11.04
C MET A 1 -18.18 -9.41 -9.63
N ILE A 2 -19.09 -10.38 -9.45
CA ILE A 2 -19.54 -10.79 -8.11
C ILE A 2 -18.44 -11.46 -7.29
N GLU A 3 -17.65 -12.37 -7.87
CA GLU A 3 -16.54 -13.05 -7.16
C GLU A 3 -15.51 -12.10 -6.54
N PRO A 4 -14.89 -11.12 -7.25
CA PRO A 4 -13.92 -10.22 -6.62
C PRO A 4 -14.56 -9.33 -5.55
N PHE A 5 -15.84 -8.99 -5.70
CA PHE A 5 -16.58 -8.21 -4.71
C PHE A 5 -16.83 -9.02 -3.43
N VAL A 6 -17.23 -10.29 -3.57
CA VAL A 6 -17.41 -11.21 -2.45
C VAL A 6 -16.07 -11.46 -1.74
N ALA A 7 -14.98 -11.67 -2.49
CA ALA A 7 -13.65 -11.83 -1.93
C ALA A 7 -13.20 -10.59 -1.13
N PHE A 8 -13.42 -9.39 -1.67
CA PHE A 8 -13.11 -8.14 -0.98
C PHE A 8 -13.89 -8.00 0.33
N LEU A 9 -15.21 -8.25 0.31
CA LEU A 9 -16.04 -8.21 1.51
C LEU A 9 -15.60 -9.23 2.55
N LEU A 10 -15.26 -10.44 2.14
CA LEU A 10 -14.77 -11.49 3.03
C LEU A 10 -13.48 -11.04 3.73
N ILE A 11 -12.49 -10.54 2.98
CA ILE A 11 -11.22 -10.06 3.54
C ILE A 11 -11.46 -8.92 4.53
N LEU A 12 -12.33 -7.97 4.19
CA LEU A 12 -12.66 -6.83 5.05
C LEU A 12 -13.32 -7.30 6.36
N ILE A 13 -14.30 -8.20 6.27
CA ILE A 13 -15.00 -8.76 7.42
C ILE A 13 -14.01 -9.53 8.31
N VAL A 14 -13.20 -10.43 7.74
CA VAL A 14 -12.22 -11.21 8.50
C VAL A 14 -11.19 -10.30 9.17
N SER A 15 -10.66 -9.30 8.47
CA SER A 15 -9.68 -8.36 9.05
C SER A 15 -10.29 -7.55 10.19
N SER A 16 -11.55 -7.10 10.03
CA SER A 16 -12.28 -6.39 11.08
C SER A 16 -12.56 -7.29 12.29
N LEU A 17 -12.93 -8.56 12.07
CA LEU A 17 -13.15 -9.52 13.14
C LEU A 17 -11.85 -9.77 13.91
N ILE A 18 -10.73 -9.98 13.20
CA ILE A 18 -9.41 -10.11 13.83
C ILE A 18 -9.12 -8.89 14.70
N TYR A 19 -9.27 -7.67 14.16
CA TYR A 19 -9.02 -6.44 14.91
C TYR A 19 -9.89 -6.32 16.18
N LEU A 20 -11.18 -6.62 16.08
CA LEU A 20 -12.11 -6.56 17.21
C LEU A 20 -11.82 -7.65 18.25
N CYS A 21 -11.56 -8.87 17.81
CA CYS A 21 -11.16 -9.98 18.68
C CYS A 21 -9.84 -9.65 19.38
N SER A 22 -8.82 -9.18 18.66
CA SER A 22 -7.53 -8.75 19.25
C SER A 22 -7.73 -7.67 20.30
N ARG A 23 -8.64 -6.70 20.07
CA ARG A 23 -8.97 -5.67 21.04
C ARG A 23 -9.66 -6.21 22.30
N GLN A 24 -10.49 -7.25 22.17
CA GLN A 24 -11.18 -7.87 23.30
C GLN A 24 -10.28 -8.81 24.11
N LEU A 25 -9.43 -9.58 23.44
CA LEU A 25 -8.49 -10.52 24.06
C LEU A 25 -7.25 -9.82 24.65
N ALA A 26 -6.91 -8.62 24.17
CA ALA A 26 -5.78 -7.87 24.70
C ALA A 26 -5.98 -7.55 26.18
N TYR A 27 -4.99 -7.93 27.00
CA TYR A 27 -4.95 -7.59 28.40
C TYR A 27 -4.87 -6.07 28.57
N LYS A 28 -5.96 -5.47 29.03
CA LYS A 28 -6.03 -4.03 29.33
C LYS A 28 -5.18 -3.77 30.58
N THR A 29 -3.91 -3.41 30.39
CA THR A 29 -3.12 -2.88 31.51
C THR A 29 -3.66 -1.50 31.89
N SER A 30 -3.53 -1.13 33.17
CA SER A 30 -3.78 0.23 33.64
C SER A 30 -3.16 1.25 32.71
N ALA A 31 -3.96 2.24 32.31
CA ALA A 31 -3.51 3.35 31.48
C ALA A 31 -2.54 4.22 32.31
N SER A 32 -1.26 3.87 32.30
CA SER A 32 -0.20 4.70 32.86
C SER A 32 0.24 5.70 31.81
N GLU A 33 0.35 6.98 32.17
CA GLU A 33 0.80 8.06 31.27
C GLU A 33 2.09 7.68 30.53
N GLU A 34 3.01 6.97 31.20
CA GLU A 34 4.28 6.50 30.62
C GLU A 34 4.13 5.53 29.45
N LYS A 35 3.07 4.71 29.41
CA LYS A 35 2.82 3.76 28.30
C LYS A 35 2.22 4.42 27.07
N SER A 36 1.59 5.58 27.27
CA SER A 36 1.04 6.39 26.17
C SER A 36 2.06 7.35 25.55
N LEU A 37 3.24 7.47 26.13
CA LEU A 37 4.30 8.31 25.58
C LEU A 37 4.93 7.66 24.34
N MET A 38 5.38 8.52 23.42
CA MET A 38 6.08 8.09 22.22
C MET A 38 7.39 7.39 22.60
N TYR A 39 7.67 6.24 21.97
CA TYR A 39 8.91 5.53 22.20
C TYR A 39 10.10 6.35 21.68
N ALA A 40 11.00 6.72 22.59
CA ALA A 40 12.28 7.35 22.29
C ALA A 40 13.35 6.86 23.26
N CYS A 41 13.56 5.54 23.32
CA CYS A 41 14.59 4.91 24.16
C CYS A 41 14.51 5.29 25.66
N GLY A 42 13.30 5.57 26.18
CA GLY A 42 13.07 5.98 27.57
C GLY A 42 13.08 7.50 27.79
N GLU A 43 13.41 8.30 26.79
CA GLU A 43 13.36 9.76 26.86
C GLU A 43 11.95 10.29 26.58
N LYS A 44 11.56 11.36 27.29
CA LYS A 44 10.29 12.06 27.06
C LYS A 44 10.45 13.02 25.90
N VAL A 45 10.06 12.58 24.70
CA VAL A 45 10.08 13.43 23.50
C VAL A 45 8.72 14.07 23.25
N PHE A 46 8.73 15.37 22.97
CA PHE A 46 7.55 16.06 22.45
C PHE A 46 7.55 15.91 20.93
N SER A 47 6.48 15.29 20.41
CA SER A 47 6.27 15.15 18.97
C SER A 47 6.07 16.53 18.35
N LYS A 48 7.15 17.17 17.91
CA LYS A 48 7.10 18.29 16.96
C LYS A 48 6.93 17.69 15.57
N LYS A 49 6.21 18.37 14.67
CA LYS A 49 6.04 17.93 13.28
C LYS A 49 7.40 17.59 12.68
N LEU A 50 7.62 16.30 12.42
CA LEU A 50 8.87 15.81 11.86
C LEU A 50 8.89 16.17 10.37
N SER A 51 9.83 17.02 9.99
CA SER A 51 10.16 17.24 8.58
C SER A 51 11.00 16.05 8.13
N VAL A 52 10.38 15.09 7.45
CA VAL A 52 11.09 13.98 6.84
C VAL A 52 11.53 14.43 5.45
N ASN A 53 12.84 14.39 5.19
CA ASN A 53 13.35 14.66 3.85
C ASN A 53 13.10 13.43 2.97
N VAL A 54 12.28 13.59 1.93
CA VAL A 54 11.95 12.51 0.99
C VAL A 54 13.02 12.47 -0.10
N THR A 55 14.11 11.76 0.16
CA THR A 55 15.25 11.64 -0.78
C THR A 55 14.88 10.96 -2.10
N LEU A 56 13.88 10.08 -2.08
CA LEU A 56 13.42 9.29 -3.24
C LEU A 56 12.22 9.91 -3.97
N TYR A 57 11.99 11.22 -3.85
CA TYR A 57 10.80 11.86 -4.44
C TYR A 57 10.74 11.70 -5.98
N LYS A 58 11.89 11.68 -6.67
CA LYS A 58 11.95 11.46 -8.12
C LYS A 58 11.39 10.09 -8.51
N TYR A 59 11.69 9.06 -7.71
CA TYR A 59 11.16 7.72 -7.92
C TYR A 59 9.66 7.64 -7.73
N LEU A 60 9.12 8.30 -6.71
CA LEU A 60 7.68 8.42 -6.51
C LEU A 60 6.99 9.01 -7.75
N ILE A 61 7.59 10.03 -8.37
CA ILE A 61 7.06 10.64 -9.59
C ILE A 61 7.10 9.63 -10.75
N PHE A 62 8.22 8.94 -10.98
CA PHE A 62 8.32 7.95 -12.06
C PHE A 62 7.37 6.76 -11.85
N PHE A 63 7.23 6.29 -10.61
CA PHE A 63 6.26 5.26 -10.24
C PHE A 63 4.84 5.69 -10.64
N VAL A 64 4.41 6.89 -10.25
CA VAL A 64 3.07 7.38 -10.60
C VAL A 64 2.88 7.51 -12.11
N ILE A 65 3.89 8.02 -12.85
CA ILE A 65 3.80 8.21 -14.30
C ILE A 65 3.71 6.87 -15.04
N LEU A 66 4.37 5.82 -14.56
CA LEU A 66 4.39 4.52 -15.24
C LEU A 66 3.25 3.60 -14.80
N ASP A 67 2.94 3.61 -13.50
CA ASP A 67 1.91 2.74 -12.91
C ASP A 67 0.49 3.17 -13.30
N SER A 68 0.21 4.49 -13.32
CA SER A 68 -1.15 4.97 -13.62
C SER A 68 -1.61 4.58 -15.04
N PRO A 69 -0.83 4.80 -16.13
CA PRO A 69 -1.21 4.35 -17.46
C PRO A 69 -1.25 2.83 -17.61
N ALA A 70 -0.37 2.10 -16.91
CA ALA A 70 -0.37 0.64 -16.93
C ALA A 70 -1.68 0.08 -16.35
N LEU A 71 -2.11 0.60 -15.20
CA LEU A 71 -3.39 0.23 -14.59
C LEU A 71 -4.57 0.63 -15.48
N ILE A 72 -4.57 1.84 -16.05
CA ILE A 72 -5.61 2.28 -16.99
C ILE A 72 -5.68 1.31 -18.19
N LEU A 73 -4.55 0.91 -18.76
CA LEU A 73 -4.50 -0.03 -19.87
C LEU A 73 -5.03 -1.41 -19.46
N ALA A 74 -4.66 -1.91 -18.28
CA ALA A 74 -5.14 -3.19 -17.76
C ALA A 74 -6.66 -3.19 -17.54
N PHE A 75 -7.20 -2.14 -16.92
CA PHE A 75 -8.64 -2.00 -16.71
C PHE A 75 -9.40 -1.78 -18.03
N ALA A 76 -8.85 -1.01 -18.98
CA ALA A 76 -9.45 -0.82 -20.29
C ALA A 76 -9.51 -2.14 -21.08
N ALA A 77 -8.42 -2.92 -21.07
CA ALA A 77 -8.39 -4.24 -21.71
C ALA A 77 -9.38 -5.21 -21.08
N LEU A 78 -9.53 -5.18 -19.75
CA LEU A 78 -10.51 -5.99 -19.02
C LEU A 78 -11.95 -5.56 -19.31
N ALA A 79 -12.25 -4.26 -19.31
CA ALA A 79 -13.59 -3.72 -19.51
C ALA A 79 -14.10 -3.91 -20.95
N LEU A 80 -13.20 -3.87 -21.94
CA LEU A 80 -13.55 -4.06 -23.35
C LEU A 80 -13.49 -5.54 -23.79
N GLU A 81 -13.25 -6.47 -22.85
CA GLU A 81 -13.01 -7.90 -23.12
C GLU A 81 -11.87 -8.15 -24.14
N MET A 82 -10.99 -7.16 -24.34
CA MET A 82 -9.86 -7.20 -25.27
C MET A 82 -8.60 -7.75 -24.59
N ILE A 83 -8.77 -8.77 -23.75
CA ILE A 83 -7.65 -9.47 -23.12
C ILE A 83 -6.99 -10.34 -24.19
N ASN A 84 -6.03 -9.74 -24.89
CA ASN A 84 -5.20 -10.39 -25.90
C ASN A 84 -3.78 -10.57 -25.30
N PRO A 85 -3.07 -11.68 -25.58
CA PRO A 85 -1.65 -11.83 -25.21
C PRO A 85 -0.77 -10.61 -25.54
N PHE A 86 -1.06 -9.87 -26.61
CA PHE A 86 -0.34 -8.63 -26.94
C PHE A 86 -0.55 -7.51 -25.90
N SER A 87 -1.77 -7.30 -25.43
CA SER A 87 -2.08 -6.30 -24.38
C SER A 87 -1.38 -6.65 -23.06
N LEU A 88 -1.35 -7.94 -22.73
CA LEU A 88 -0.65 -8.47 -21.55
C LEU A 88 0.87 -8.26 -21.68
N LEU A 89 1.44 -8.49 -22.86
CA LEU A 89 2.86 -8.28 -23.14
C LEU A 89 3.26 -6.81 -23.03
N ILE A 90 2.43 -5.89 -23.52
CA ILE A 90 2.63 -4.44 -23.36
C ILE A 90 2.60 -4.06 -21.87
N TYR A 91 1.61 -4.54 -21.12
CA TYR A 91 1.51 -4.30 -19.67
C TYR A 91 2.74 -4.81 -18.90
N LEU A 92 3.16 -6.05 -19.15
CA LEU A 92 4.38 -6.63 -18.56
C LEU A 92 5.63 -5.84 -18.92
N THR A 93 5.72 -5.34 -20.15
CA THR A 93 6.86 -4.52 -20.59
C THR A 93 6.90 -3.19 -19.85
N ILE A 94 5.75 -2.54 -19.65
CA ILE A 94 5.67 -1.29 -18.88
C ILE A 94 6.09 -1.52 -17.43
N ILE A 95 5.62 -2.60 -16.80
CA ILE A 95 6.03 -2.97 -15.43
C ILE A 95 7.54 -3.22 -15.38
N LEU A 96 8.09 -4.00 -16.31
CA LEU A 96 9.52 -4.31 -16.34
C LEU A 96 10.37 -3.04 -16.51
N VAL A 97 9.95 -2.11 -17.36
CA VAL A 97 10.63 -0.81 -17.55
C VAL A 97 10.54 0.04 -16.27
N ALA A 98 9.39 0.04 -15.60
CA ALA A 98 9.22 0.72 -14.32
C ALA A 98 10.15 0.14 -13.24
N ASP A 99 10.21 -1.19 -13.13
CA ASP A 99 11.08 -1.89 -12.17
C ASP A 99 12.57 -1.63 -12.47
N LEU A 100 12.98 -1.63 -13.73
CA LEU A 100 14.36 -1.31 -14.12
C LEU A 100 14.72 0.16 -13.80
N LEU A 101 13.81 1.10 -14.03
CA LEU A 101 14.00 2.50 -13.67
C LEU A 101 14.06 2.70 -12.15
N LEU A 102 13.25 1.94 -11.40
CA LEU A 102 13.28 1.92 -9.93
C LEU A 102 14.56 1.30 -9.37
N LEU A 103 15.09 0.25 -10.02
CA LEU A 103 16.29 -0.45 -9.59
C LEU A 103 17.59 0.31 -9.96
N GLY A 104 17.52 1.16 -10.97
CA GLY A 104 18.67 1.88 -11.53
C GLY A 104 19.02 3.22 -10.86
N GLY A 105 18.19 3.79 -9.98
CA GLY A 105 18.51 5.08 -9.37
C GLY A 105 19.44 4.95 -8.14
N TYR A 106 20.71 4.79 -8.45
CA TYR A 106 21.76 5.37 -7.62
C TYR A 106 21.74 6.90 -7.77
#